data_AF-A0A8X8GBU5-F1
#
_entry.id   AF-A0A8X8GBU5-F1
#
_cell.length_a   1.000
_cell.length_b   1.000
_cell.length_c   1.000
_cell.angle_alpha   90.00
_cell.angle_beta   90.00
_cell.angle_gamma   90.00
#
_symmetry.space_group_name_H-M   'P 1'
#
loop_
_entity.id
_entity.type
_entity.pdbx_description
1 polymer ?
#
loop_
_entity_poly.entity_id
_entity_poly.type
_entity_poly.pdbx_seq_one_letter_code
_entity_poly.pdbx_strand_id
1 'polypeptide(L)'
;MNKHIPCESDLTSAVPETWANAVMCCKTGNPYCGADGYCHADGACFELKELTLGQALVEIEHLKKELSETRVKNTQIESKHLNVIARLNRAKDMALKDGKSERLFAIRQTLAILERGDNANS
;
A
#
# COMPACT_ATOMS: atom_id res chain seq x y z
N MET A 1 36.57 -18.43 8.34
CA MET A 1 35.53 -17.38 8.32
C MET A 1 34.32 -17.95 9.06
N ASN A 2 34.08 -17.48 10.29
CA ASN A 2 32.90 -17.91 11.05
C ASN A 2 31.66 -17.39 10.34
N LYS A 3 30.71 -18.26 10.03
CA LYS A 3 29.41 -17.87 9.46
C LYS A 3 28.61 -17.18 10.56
N HIS A 4 28.52 -15.85 10.50
CA HIS A 4 27.63 -15.08 11.35
C HIS A 4 26.18 -15.39 10.96
N ILE A 5 25.35 -15.76 11.93
CA ILE A 5 23.91 -16.00 11.72
C ILE A 5 23.21 -14.66 11.99
N PRO A 6 22.52 -14.06 11.01
CA PRO A 6 21.87 -12.76 11.19
C PRO A 6 20.82 -12.78 12.31
N CYS A 7 20.78 -11.74 13.15
CA CYS A 7 19.82 -11.58 14.25
C CYS A 7 19.33 -10.13 14.39
N GLU A 8 18.34 -9.89 15.25
CA GLU A 8 17.68 -8.58 15.37
C GLU A 8 18.63 -7.42 15.72
N SER A 9 19.69 -7.67 16.51
CA SER A 9 20.70 -6.64 16.81
C SER A 9 21.46 -6.16 15.58
N ASP A 10 21.55 -6.98 14.53
CA ASP A 10 22.23 -6.65 13.28
C ASP A 10 21.49 -5.56 12.48
N LEU A 11 20.19 -5.36 12.73
CA LEU A 11 19.41 -4.25 12.15
C LEU A 11 19.85 -2.87 12.67
N THR A 12 20.61 -2.85 13.77
CA THR A 12 21.20 -1.62 14.35
C THR A 12 22.71 -1.54 14.11
N SER A 13 23.28 -2.46 13.33
CA SER A 13 24.71 -2.51 13.07
C SER A 13 25.17 -1.33 12.22
N ALA A 14 26.28 -0.70 12.61
CA ALA A 14 26.97 0.29 11.81
C ALA A 14 27.80 -0.34 10.66
N VAL A 15 27.93 -1.67 10.62
CA VAL A 15 28.63 -2.39 9.56
C VAL A 15 27.65 -2.68 8.42
N PRO A 16 27.84 -2.12 7.21
CA PRO A 16 26.86 -2.20 6.13
C PRO A 16 26.50 -3.63 5.71
N GLU A 17 27.49 -4.53 5.64
CA GLU A 17 27.28 -5.93 5.23
C GLU A 17 26.46 -6.72 6.26
N THR A 18 26.63 -6.44 7.55
CA THR A 18 25.89 -7.09 8.65
C THR A 18 24.45 -6.64 8.65
N TRP A 19 24.22 -5.34 8.49
CA TRP A 19 22.89 -4.76 8.38
C TRP A 19 22.16 -5.26 7.13
N ALA A 20 22.81 -5.25 5.96
CA ALA A 20 22.20 -5.67 4.71
C ALA A 20 21.73 -7.13 4.75
N ASN A 21 22.56 -8.03 5.30
CA ASN A 21 22.18 -9.44 5.46
C ASN A 21 20.97 -9.63 6.40
N ALA A 22 20.89 -8.86 7.49
CA ALA A 22 19.76 -8.91 8.41
C ALA A 22 18.45 -8.40 7.78
N VAL A 23 18.52 -7.29 7.04
CA VAL A 23 17.37 -6.72 6.31
C VAL A 23 16.85 -7.68 5.24
N MET A 24 17.75 -8.37 4.53
CA MET A 24 17.38 -9.35 3.50
C MET A 24 16.64 -10.57 4.08
N CYS A 25 16.98 -11.02 5.29
CA CYS A 25 16.25 -12.10 5.97
C CYS A 25 14.83 -11.68 6.38
N CYS A 26 14.63 -10.42 6.81
CA CYS A 26 13.30 -9.88 7.16
C CYS A 26 12.36 -9.69 5.94
N LYS A 27 12.90 -9.60 4.71
CA LYS A 27 12.13 -9.34 3.48
C LYS A 27 11.49 -10.56 2.83
N THR A 28 11.65 -11.78 3.37
CA THR A 28 10.90 -12.95 2.86
C THR A 28 9.37 -12.83 3.04
N GLY A 29 8.87 -11.76 3.68
CA GLY A 29 7.44 -11.47 3.84
C GLY A 29 6.84 -10.33 3.00
N ASN A 30 7.59 -9.49 2.26
CA ASN A 30 6.98 -8.37 1.50
C ASN A 30 7.87 -7.82 0.34
N PRO A 31 7.41 -7.77 -0.93
CA PRO A 31 8.29 -7.70 -2.12
C PRO A 31 8.50 -6.31 -2.78
N TYR A 32 8.10 -5.18 -2.17
CA TYR A 32 8.17 -3.89 -2.87
C TYR A 32 9.58 -3.23 -2.78
N CYS A 33 10.48 -3.57 -3.73
CA CYS A 33 11.64 -2.75 -4.14
C CYS A 33 11.24 -1.86 -5.35
N GLY A 34 12.02 -0.81 -5.64
CA GLY A 34 11.70 0.32 -6.54
C GLY A 34 11.27 0.00 -7.98
N ALA A 35 10.88 1.06 -8.71
CA ALA A 35 10.20 1.00 -10.00
C ALA A 35 10.96 0.32 -11.16
N ASP A 36 12.25 0.02 -10.99
CA ASP A 36 13.09 -0.73 -11.94
C ASP A 36 13.05 -2.26 -11.72
N GLY A 37 12.41 -2.73 -10.65
CA GLY A 37 12.19 -4.15 -10.38
C GLY A 37 13.43 -4.91 -9.89
N TYR A 38 14.52 -4.22 -9.56
CA TYR A 38 15.74 -4.82 -9.00
C TYR A 38 16.00 -4.30 -7.58
N CYS A 39 16.41 -5.18 -6.66
CA CYS A 39 16.99 -4.74 -5.39
C CYS A 39 18.52 -4.62 -5.58
N HIS A 40 19.04 -3.40 -5.49
CA HIS A 40 20.48 -3.15 -5.53
C HIS A 40 21.13 -3.62 -4.21
N ALA A 41 22.27 -4.31 -4.33
CA ALA A 41 22.92 -5.08 -3.26
C ALA A 41 23.51 -4.25 -2.11
N ASP A 42 23.42 -2.92 -2.21
CA ASP A 42 23.85 -1.92 -1.23
C ASP A 42 22.74 -1.53 -0.25
N GLY A 43 21.54 -2.10 -0.37
CA GLY A 43 20.40 -1.70 0.44
C GLY A 43 19.81 -0.35 0.03
N ALA A 44 20.12 0.12 -1.19
CA ALA A 44 19.49 1.29 -1.81
C ALA A 44 18.03 0.99 -2.22
N CYS A 45 17.20 0.59 -1.25
CA CYS A 45 15.77 0.85 -1.33
C CYS A 45 15.48 2.33 -1.00
N PHE A 46 16.45 3.01 -0.41
CA PHE A 46 16.46 4.44 -0.16
C PHE A 46 17.75 4.98 -0.78
N GLU A 47 17.64 5.79 -1.84
CA GLU A 47 18.74 6.70 -2.17
C GLU A 47 19.03 7.48 -0.89
N LEU A 48 20.20 7.27 -0.28
CA LEU A 48 20.68 8.12 0.79
C LEU A 48 21.09 9.44 0.12
N LYS A 49 20.08 10.24 -0.23
CA LYS A 49 20.26 11.56 -0.79
C LYS A 49 20.83 12.41 0.33
N GLU A 50 22.15 12.59 0.33
CA GLU A 50 22.81 13.58 1.19
C GLU A 50 22.37 14.97 0.71
N LEU A 51 21.23 15.42 1.20
CA LEU A 51 20.69 16.74 0.91
C LEU A 51 21.35 17.75 1.84
N THR A 52 21.77 18.88 1.28
CA THR A 52 22.03 20.06 2.10
C THR A 52 20.76 20.47 2.83
N LEU A 53 20.87 21.17 3.97
CA LEU A 53 19.71 21.62 4.76
C LEU A 53 18.66 22.34 3.88
N GLY A 54 19.10 23.19 2.95
CA GLY A 54 18.21 23.90 2.03
C GLY A 54 17.44 22.96 1.09
N GLN A 55 18.11 21.95 0.54
CA GLN A 55 17.47 20.95 -0.31
C GLN A 55 16.51 20.06 0.48
N ALA A 56 16.86 19.69 1.70
CA ALA A 56 15.98 18.91 2.59
C ALA A 56 14.68 19.66 2.92
N LEU A 57 14.76 20.97 3.18
CA LEU A 57 13.58 21.80 3.45
C LEU A 57 12.64 21.89 2.24
N VAL A 58 13.20 22.01 1.03
CA VAL A 58 12.40 22.01 -0.21
C VAL A 58 11.73 20.65 -0.44
N GLU A 59 12.46 19.56 -0.22
CA GLU A 59 11.93 18.21 -0.37
C GLU A 59 10.82 17.90 0.65
N ILE A 60 10.98 18.35 1.90
CA ILE A 60 9.93 18.22 2.91
C ILE A 60 8.65 18.94 2.48
N GLU A 61 8.76 20.14 1.91
CA GLU A 61 7.59 20.89 1.45
C GLU A 61 6.94 20.22 0.24
N HIS A 62 7.74 19.69 -0.68
CA HIS A 62 7.27 18.89 -1.80
C HIS A 62 6.48 17.65 -1.32
N LEU A 63 7.07 16.84 -0.44
CA LEU A 63 6.44 15.63 0.11
C LEU A 63 5.16 15.95 0.90
N LYS A 64 5.13 17.06 1.64
CA LYS A 64 3.89 17.52 2.32
C LYS A 64 2.78 17.81 1.32
N LYS A 65 3.11 18.46 0.20
CA LYS A 65 2.14 18.76 -0.85
C LYS A 65 1.63 17.46 -1.49
N GLU A 66 2.52 16.56 -1.88
CA GLU A 66 2.13 15.26 -2.45
C GLU A 66 1.26 14.44 -1.50
N LEU A 67 1.60 14.42 -0.21
CA LEU A 67 0.80 13.75 0.81
C LEU A 67 -0.60 14.37 0.93
N SER A 68 -0.69 15.70 0.91
CA SER A 68 -1.96 16.41 0.95
C SER A 68 -2.83 16.08 -0.27
N GLU A 69 -2.27 16.13 -1.48
CA GLU A 69 -2.98 15.80 -2.71
C GLU A 69 -3.44 14.34 -2.73
N THR A 70 -2.58 13.43 -2.28
CA THR A 70 -2.89 12.00 -2.20
C THR A 70 -4.01 11.72 -1.21
N ARG A 71 -4.00 12.38 -0.04
CA ARG A 71 -5.10 12.28 0.94
C ARG A 71 -6.42 12.72 0.35
N VAL A 72 -6.45 13.86 -0.34
CA VAL A 72 -7.68 14.36 -1.01
C VAL A 72 -8.17 13.37 -2.05
N LYS A 73 -7.28 12.83 -2.89
CA LYS A 73 -7.64 11.81 -3.88
C LYS A 73 -8.18 10.54 -3.22
N ASN A 74 -7.59 10.09 -2.12
CA ASN A 74 -8.03 8.90 -1.41
C ASN A 74 -9.44 9.09 -0.82
N THR A 75 -9.69 10.20 -0.12
CA THR A 75 -11.03 10.54 0.39
C THR A 75 -12.06 10.63 -0.75
N GLN A 76 -11.67 11.16 -1.91
CA GLN A 76 -12.55 11.20 -3.08
C GLN A 76 -12.87 9.78 -3.59
N ILE A 77 -11.89 8.88 -3.65
CA ILE A 77 -12.09 7.48 -4.06
C ILE A 77 -13.01 6.77 -3.07
N GLU A 78 -12.78 6.91 -1.77
CA GLU A 78 -13.64 6.35 -0.71
C GLU A 78 -15.09 6.83 -0.87
N SER A 79 -15.30 8.14 -1.07
CA SER A 79 -16.64 8.69 -1.28
C SER A 79 -17.34 8.11 -2.52
N LYS A 80 -16.60 7.90 -3.62
CA LYS A 80 -17.11 7.28 -4.84
C LYS A 80 -17.45 5.80 -4.62
N HIS A 81 -16.61 5.08 -3.88
CA HIS A 81 -16.84 3.69 -3.51
C HIS A 81 -18.17 3.53 -2.73
N LEU A 82 -18.35 4.33 -1.68
CA LEU A 82 -19.57 4.35 -0.88
C LEU A 82 -20.80 4.72 -1.72
N ASN A 83 -20.67 5.67 -2.66
CA ASN A 83 -21.75 6.02 -3.57
C ASN A 83 -22.17 4.85 -4.46
N VAL A 84 -21.22 4.11 -5.02
CA VAL A 84 -21.49 2.92 -5.84
C VAL A 84 -22.21 1.85 -5.02
N ILE A 85 -21.74 1.55 -3.81
CA ILE A 85 -22.40 0.60 -2.90
C ILE A 85 -23.84 1.04 -2.61
N ALA A 86 -24.07 2.31 -2.28
CA ALA A 86 -25.41 2.83 -2.02
C ALA A 86 -26.34 2.69 -3.25
N ARG A 87 -25.82 2.96 -4.46
CA ARG A 87 -26.58 2.80 -5.70
C ARG A 87 -26.89 1.33 -6.01
N LEU A 88 -25.94 0.42 -5.78
CA LEU A 88 -26.15 -1.01 -5.93
C LEU A 88 -27.19 -1.53 -4.94
N ASN A 89 -27.16 -1.09 -3.69
CA ASN A 89 -28.18 -1.45 -2.70
C ASN A 89 -29.58 -0.99 -3.10
N ARG A 90 -29.74 0.26 -3.57
CA ARG A 90 -31.04 0.72 -4.12
C ARG A 90 -31.49 -0.13 -5.33
N ALA A 91 -30.56 -0.46 -6.23
CA ALA A 91 -30.86 -1.29 -7.40
C ALA A 91 -31.24 -2.73 -7.03
N LYS A 92 -30.64 -3.28 -5.97
CA LYS A 92 -30.97 -4.58 -5.38
C LYS A 92 -32.41 -4.60 -4.89
N ASP A 93 -32.82 -3.58 -4.14
CA ASP A 93 -34.17 -3.49 -3.57
C ASP A 93 -35.22 -3.35 -4.68
N MET A 94 -34.93 -2.58 -5.73
CA MET A 94 -35.81 -2.50 -6.92
C MET A 94 -35.89 -3.86 -7.65
N ALA A 95 -34.76 -4.53 -7.88
CA ALA A 95 -34.75 -5.84 -8.55
C ALA A 95 -35.51 -6.91 -7.76
N LEU A 96 -35.45 -6.85 -6.42
CA LEU A 96 -36.22 -7.72 -5.53
C LEU A 96 -37.73 -7.46 -5.67
N LYS A 97 -38.15 -6.19 -5.64
CA LYS A 97 -39.57 -5.81 -5.80
C LYS A 97 -40.12 -6.19 -7.18
N ASP A 98 -39.32 -6.03 -8.22
CA ASP A 98 -39.70 -6.33 -9.61
C ASP A 98 -39.66 -7.83 -9.96
N GLY A 99 -39.22 -8.69 -9.03
CA GLY A 99 -39.07 -10.13 -9.29
C GLY A 99 -37.95 -10.49 -10.29
N LYS A 100 -36.98 -9.59 -10.51
CA LYS A 100 -35.88 -9.78 -11.48
C LYS A 100 -34.74 -10.61 -10.87
N SER A 101 -34.94 -11.92 -10.77
CA SER A 101 -34.04 -12.87 -10.08
C SER A 101 -32.59 -12.85 -10.58
N GLU A 102 -32.36 -12.85 -11.89
CA GLU A 102 -31.00 -12.81 -12.48
C GLU A 102 -30.27 -11.52 -12.13
N ARG A 103 -30.97 -10.38 -12.24
CA ARG A 103 -30.42 -9.06 -11.91
C ARG A 103 -30.13 -8.96 -10.42
N LEU A 104 -31.01 -9.48 -9.57
CA LEU A 104 -30.81 -9.52 -8.13
C LEU A 104 -29.58 -10.36 -7.75
N PHE A 105 -29.41 -11.51 -8.38
CA PHE A 105 -28.24 -12.37 -8.19
C PHE A 105 -26.94 -11.64 -8.56
N ALA A 106 -26.89 -11.04 -9.75
CA ALA A 106 -25.71 -10.30 -10.21
C ALA A 106 -25.33 -9.17 -9.24
N ILE A 107 -26.31 -8.36 -8.80
CA ILE A 107 -26.06 -7.24 -7.87
C ILE A 107 -25.54 -7.74 -6.52
N ARG A 108 -26.09 -8.84 -5.98
CA ARG A 108 -25.61 -9.45 -4.72
C ARG A 108 -24.17 -9.92 -4.84
N GLN A 109 -23.81 -10.54 -5.96
CA GLN A 109 -22.44 -11.00 -6.19
C GLN A 109 -21.47 -9.83 -6.28
N THR A 110 -21.85 -8.75 -6.97
CA THR A 110 -21.02 -7.53 -7.06
C THR A 110 -20.80 -6.90 -5.68
N LEU A 111 -21.87 -6.75 -4.88
CA LEU A 111 -21.75 -6.21 -3.52
C LEU A 111 -20.84 -7.06 -2.64
N ALA A 112 -20.97 -8.39 -2.70
CA ALA A 112 -20.12 -9.29 -1.90
C ALA A 112 -18.62 -9.17 -2.23
N ILE A 113 -18.27 -8.85 -3.48
CA ILE A 113 -16.88 -8.61 -3.88
C ILE A 113 -16.39 -7.26 -3.34
N LEU A 114 -17.19 -6.21 -3.48
CA LEU A 114 -16.84 -4.86 -3.01
C LEU A 114 -16.69 -4.82 -1.48
N GLU A 115 -17.59 -5.47 -0.75
CA GLU A 115 -17.58 -5.53 0.73
C GLU A 115 -16.44 -6.39 1.29
N ARG A 116 -15.95 -7.40 0.54
CA ARG A 116 -14.74 -8.16 0.94
C ARG A 116 -13.46 -7.34 0.81
N GLY A 117 -13.41 -6.42 -0.16
CA GLY A 117 -12.28 -5.51 -0.32
C GLY A 117 -12.11 -4.54 0.86
N ASP A 118 -13.23 -4.10 1.46
CA ASP A 118 -13.21 -3.21 2.62
C ASP A 118 -12.71 -3.91 3.90
N ASN A 119 -13.06 -5.19 4.10
CA ASN A 119 -12.65 -5.97 5.28
C ASN A 119 -11.20 -6.45 5.26
N ALA A 120 -10.52 -6.42 4.10
CA ALA A 120 -9.11 -6.79 3.99
C ALA A 120 -8.15 -5.62 4.34
N ASN A 121 -8.68 -4.40 4.41
CA ASN A 121 -7.93 -3.16 4.68
C ASN A 121 -8.24 -2.55 6.07
N SER A 122 -9.01 -3.26 6.92
CA SER A 122 -9.31 -2.90 8.32
C SER A 122 -8.53 -3.77 9.29
#